data_AF-A0A8T9S8X1-F1
#
_entry.id   AF-A0A8T9S8X1-F1
#
_cell.length_a   1.000
_cell.length_b   1.000
_cell.length_c   1.000
_cell.angle_alpha   90.00
_cell.angle_beta   90.00
_cell.angle_gamma   90.00
#
_symmetry.space_group_name_H-M   'P 1'
#
loop_
_entity.id
_entity.type
_entity.pdbx_description
1 polymer ?
#
loop_
_entity_poly.entity_id
_entity_poly.type
_entity_poly.pdbx_seq_one_letter_code
_entity_poly.pdbx_strand_id
1 'polypeptide(L)'
;MTANVPEPINSNIVRLMIHDAGNGVYLFGYDKLADSGGLFDDWYETVEDAQDAASREYQVAADAWAVIADPLEDCQQDWIQPVRVKGRDIGQPQYGQLERLVNGNWEDFVE
;
A
#
# COMPACT_ATOMS: atom_id res chain seq x y z
N MET A 1 1.02 -7.14 -3.67
CA MET A 1 -0.20 -7.51 -4.44
C MET A 1 -1.37 -6.67 -3.97
N THR A 2 -2.41 -6.47 -4.78
CA THR A 2 -3.60 -5.67 -4.42
C THR A 2 -4.90 -6.36 -4.84
N ALA A 3 -5.98 -6.12 -4.12
CA ALA A 3 -7.31 -6.64 -4.44
C ALA A 3 -8.38 -5.60 -4.11
N ASN A 4 -9.45 -5.58 -4.90
CA ASN A 4 -10.64 -4.80 -4.58
C ASN A 4 -11.51 -5.58 -3.59
N VAL A 5 -12.14 -4.87 -2.66
CA VAL A 5 -13.12 -5.42 -1.74
C VAL A 5 -14.46 -5.56 -2.48
N PRO A 6 -15.07 -6.75 -2.57
CA PRO A 6 -16.25 -6.98 -3.41
C PRO A 6 -17.50 -6.26 -2.89
N GLU A 7 -17.75 -6.30 -1.59
CA GLU A 7 -18.79 -5.51 -0.93
C GLU A 7 -18.23 -4.91 0.37
N PRO A 8 -18.15 -3.58 0.50
CA PRO A 8 -17.75 -2.93 1.75
C PRO A 8 -18.86 -3.11 2.80
N ILE A 9 -18.87 -4.24 3.49
CA ILE A 9 -19.86 -4.51 4.55
C ILE A 9 -19.35 -3.83 5.84
N ASN A 10 -19.99 -2.72 6.21
CA ASN A 10 -19.73 -1.93 7.43
C ASN A 10 -18.33 -1.26 7.54
N SER A 11 -17.58 -1.19 6.43
CA SER A 11 -16.27 -0.55 6.36
C SER A 11 -16.19 0.36 5.14
N ASN A 12 -15.50 1.49 5.22
CA ASN A 12 -15.25 2.35 4.05
C ASN A 12 -14.12 1.81 3.16
N ILE A 13 -13.56 0.64 3.50
CA ILE A 13 -12.43 0.04 2.80
C ILE A 13 -12.91 -0.62 1.51
N VAL A 14 -12.36 -0.16 0.39
CA VAL A 14 -12.74 -0.60 -0.96
C VAL A 14 -11.61 -1.33 -1.69
N ARG A 15 -10.38 -1.23 -1.17
CA ARG A 15 -9.19 -1.87 -1.72
C ARG A 15 -8.26 -2.29 -0.60
N LEU A 16 -7.53 -3.38 -0.81
CA LEU A 16 -6.47 -3.88 0.06
C LEU A 16 -5.17 -4.04 -0.73
N MET A 17 -4.04 -3.93 -0.03
CA MET A 17 -2.72 -4.22 -0.59
C MET A 17 -1.89 -5.00 0.42
N ILE A 18 -1.26 -6.07 -0.04
CA ILE A 18 -0.30 -6.85 0.74
C ILE A 18 1.11 -6.56 0.23
N HIS A 19 2.02 -6.23 1.14
CA HIS A 19 3.45 -6.09 0.86
C HIS A 19 4.26 -6.95 1.84
N ASP A 20 5.07 -7.86 1.29
CA ASP A 20 6.05 -8.63 2.06
C ASP A 20 7.35 -7.81 2.17
N ALA A 21 7.65 -7.32 3.36
CA ALA A 21 8.83 -6.50 3.63
C ALA A 21 10.08 -7.34 3.97
N GLY A 22 9.98 -8.68 3.92
CA GLY A 22 11.05 -9.63 4.24
C GLY A 22 11.29 -9.85 5.74
N ASN A 23 10.78 -8.96 6.61
CA ASN A 23 10.77 -9.10 8.06
C ASN A 23 9.35 -9.20 8.64
N GLY A 24 8.37 -9.47 7.77
CA GLY A 24 6.95 -9.52 8.05
C GLY A 24 6.15 -8.95 6.89
N VAL A 25 4.84 -9.07 6.98
CA VAL A 25 3.91 -8.74 5.89
C VAL A 25 2.93 -7.69 6.35
N TYR A 26 2.80 -6.63 5.56
CA TYR A 26 1.83 -5.58 5.80
C TYR A 26 0.57 -5.79 4.95
N LEU A 27 -0.59 -5.59 5.56
CA LEU A 27 -1.88 -5.45 4.91
C LEU A 27 -2.34 -3.99 5.07
N PHE A 28 -2.36 -3.27 3.96
CA PHE A 28 -2.86 -1.90 3.88
C PHE A 28 -4.30 -1.88 3.40
N GLY A 29 -5.13 -1.02 4.02
CA GLY A 29 -6.49 -0.77 3.55
C GLY A 29 -6.71 0.66 3.08
N TYR A 30 -7.59 0.81 2.09
CA TYR A 30 -7.82 2.06 1.38
C TYR A 30 -9.31 2.36 1.23
N ASP A 31 -9.69 3.64 1.38
CA ASP A 31 -11.03 4.15 1.06
C ASP A 31 -11.18 4.59 -0.41
N LYS A 32 -10.11 4.47 -1.20
CA LYS A 32 -10.07 4.80 -2.62
C LYS A 32 -9.67 3.58 -3.44
N LEU A 33 -10.31 3.43 -4.60
CA LEU A 33 -9.88 2.49 -5.65
C LEU A 33 -8.66 3.02 -6.41
N ALA A 34 -8.52 4.34 -6.50
CA ALA A 34 -7.32 4.98 -7.04
C ALA A 34 -6.15 4.78 -6.08
N ASP A 35 -4.94 4.85 -6.63
CA ASP A 35 -3.72 4.78 -5.84
C ASP A 35 -3.64 5.98 -4.87
N SER A 36 -3.35 5.70 -3.60
CA SER A 36 -3.41 6.65 -2.48
C SER A 36 -2.58 6.14 -1.31
N GLY A 37 -2.42 6.97 -0.26
CA GLY A 37 -1.92 6.47 1.01
C GLY A 37 -2.90 5.51 1.66
N GLY A 38 -2.37 4.58 2.45
CA GLY A 38 -3.16 3.64 3.24
C GLY A 38 -3.82 4.33 4.45
N LEU A 39 -5.01 3.86 4.82
CA LEU A 39 -5.69 4.29 6.05
C LEU A 39 -5.18 3.57 7.30
N PHE A 40 -4.68 2.35 7.13
CA PHE A 40 -4.09 1.53 8.17
C PHE A 40 -3.04 0.58 7.58
N ASP A 41 -2.19 0.07 8.45
CA ASP A 41 -1.09 -0.85 8.18
C ASP A 41 -1.05 -2.00 9.20
N ASP A 42 -1.84 -3.04 8.95
CA ASP A 42 -1.83 -4.23 9.82
C ASP A 42 -0.63 -5.12 9.50
N TRP A 43 0.01 -5.66 10.53
CA TRP A 43 1.21 -6.49 10.38
C TRP A 43 0.90 -7.97 10.67
N TYR A 44 1.47 -8.86 9.85
CA TYR A 44 1.35 -10.31 9.93
C TYR A 44 2.71 -10.98 9.76
N GLU A 45 2.84 -12.23 10.23
CA GLU A 45 4.08 -12.99 10.05
C GLU A 45 4.27 -13.46 8.60
N THR A 46 3.18 -13.83 7.92
CA THR A 46 3.20 -14.44 6.58
C THR A 46 2.19 -13.81 5.62
N VAL A 47 2.38 -14.04 4.31
CA VAL A 47 1.43 -13.60 3.27
C VAL A 47 0.11 -14.35 3.42
N GLU A 48 0.17 -15.62 3.76
CA GLU A 48 -0.99 -16.46 4.03
C GLU A 48 -1.84 -15.91 5.18
N ASP A 49 -1.23 -15.48 6.29
CA ASP A 49 -1.96 -14.88 7.42
C ASP A 49 -2.68 -13.58 7.02
N ALA A 50 -2.01 -12.74 6.22
CA ALA A 50 -2.59 -11.50 5.72
C ALA A 50 -3.75 -11.76 4.72
N GLN A 51 -3.61 -12.77 3.86
CA GLN A 51 -4.68 -13.20 2.95
C GLN A 51 -5.87 -13.80 3.71
N ASP A 52 -5.62 -14.58 4.76
CA ASP A 52 -6.65 -15.13 5.63
C ASP A 52 -7.40 -14.02 6.37
N ALA A 53 -6.70 -12.99 6.84
CA ALA A 53 -7.33 -11.81 7.44
C ALA A 53 -8.20 -11.06 6.41
N ALA A 54 -7.66 -10.80 5.22
CA ALA A 54 -8.40 -10.15 4.12
C ALA A 54 -9.66 -10.94 3.72
N SER A 55 -9.59 -12.27 3.67
CA SER A 55 -10.74 -13.12 3.36
C SER A 55 -11.80 -13.10 4.47
N ARG A 56 -11.38 -13.23 5.73
CA ARG A 56 -12.29 -13.25 6.90
C ARG A 56 -12.99 -11.91 7.14
N GLU A 57 -12.27 -10.80 6.98
CA GLU A 57 -12.72 -9.48 7.40
C GLU A 57 -13.30 -8.66 6.25
N TYR A 58 -12.79 -8.87 5.04
CA TYR A 58 -13.15 -8.08 3.84
C TYR A 58 -13.68 -8.94 2.69
N GLN A 59 -13.87 -10.25 2.88
CA GLN A 59 -14.42 -11.17 1.88
C GLN A 59 -13.63 -11.19 0.55
N VAL A 60 -12.36 -10.83 0.59
CA VAL A 60 -11.49 -10.91 -0.59
C VAL A 60 -11.21 -12.38 -0.91
N ALA A 61 -11.51 -12.78 -2.14
CA ALA A 61 -11.26 -14.13 -2.63
C ALA A 61 -9.77 -14.34 -2.93
N ALA A 62 -9.29 -15.58 -2.80
CA ALA A 62 -7.90 -15.93 -3.04
C ALA A 62 -7.42 -15.65 -4.48
N ASP A 63 -8.32 -15.68 -5.46
CA ASP A 63 -8.06 -15.40 -6.88
C ASP A 63 -8.30 -13.93 -7.28
N ALA A 64 -8.72 -13.07 -6.35
CA ALA A 64 -8.96 -11.65 -6.61
C ALA A 64 -7.67 -10.80 -6.58
N TRP A 65 -6.55 -11.37 -6.12
CA TRP A 65 -5.29 -10.65 -5.96
C TRP A 65 -4.56 -10.44 -7.30
N ALA A 66 -4.25 -9.19 -7.60
CA ALA A 66 -3.38 -8.79 -8.69
C ALA A 66 -1.95 -8.52 -8.18
N VAL A 67 -0.96 -9.11 -8.85
CA VAL A 67 0.46 -8.83 -8.57
C VAL A 67 0.79 -7.42 -9.06
N ILE A 68 1.51 -6.68 -8.23
CA ILE A 68 2.04 -5.34 -8.51
C ILE A 68 3.54 -5.36 -8.23
N ALA A 69 4.28 -4.39 -8.78
CA ALA A 69 5.71 -4.27 -8.52
C ALA A 69 5.96 -3.90 -7.05
N ASP A 70 7.12 -4.30 -6.53
CA ASP A 70 7.59 -3.84 -5.23
C ASP A 70 7.87 -2.33 -5.25
N PRO A 71 7.70 -1.65 -4.10
CA PRO A 71 8.05 -0.24 -3.99
C PRO A 71 9.55 -0.04 -4.29
N LEU A 72 9.88 1.09 -4.92
CA LEU A 72 11.30 1.46 -5.11
C LEU A 72 11.94 1.77 -3.76
N GLU A 73 13.28 1.76 -3.73
CA GLU A 73 14.04 2.20 -2.57
C GLU A 73 13.59 3.60 -2.11
N ASP A 74 13.55 3.80 -0.80
CA ASP A 74 13.05 4.99 -0.11
C ASP A 74 11.56 5.33 -0.34
N CYS A 75 10.82 4.56 -1.15
CA CYS A 75 9.39 4.80 -1.34
C CYS A 75 8.56 4.27 -0.18
N GLN A 76 7.37 4.84 -0.05
CA GLN A 76 6.38 4.36 0.90
C GLN A 76 5.85 3.00 0.45
N GLN A 77 5.62 2.12 1.43
CA GLN A 77 5.19 0.74 1.18
C GLN A 77 3.70 0.63 0.92
N ASP A 78 2.91 1.68 1.18
CA ASP A 78 1.47 1.76 1.04
C ASP A 78 1.03 2.39 -0.30
N TRP A 79 1.96 2.69 -1.21
CA TRP A 79 1.66 3.20 -2.56
C TRP A 79 2.08 2.22 -3.65
N ILE A 80 1.30 2.16 -4.74
CA ILE A 80 1.71 1.41 -5.95
C ILE A 80 2.68 2.25 -6.79
N GLN A 81 2.36 3.53 -7.00
CA GLN A 81 3.25 4.47 -7.66
C GLN A 81 4.41 4.83 -6.73
N PRO A 82 5.60 5.14 -7.28
CA PRO A 82 6.73 5.57 -6.46
C PRO A 82 6.44 6.94 -5.83
N VAL A 83 6.12 6.93 -4.53
CA VAL A 83 5.92 8.10 -3.69
C VAL A 83 6.84 7.97 -2.49
N ARG A 84 7.54 9.04 -2.11
CA ARG A 84 8.44 9.05 -0.96
C ARG A 84 8.38 10.37 -0.19
N VAL A 85 8.90 10.34 1.04
CA VAL A 85 9.16 11.57 1.80
C VAL A 85 10.32 12.31 1.15
N LYS A 86 10.13 13.60 0.88
CA LYS A 86 11.15 14.44 0.25
C LYS A 86 12.46 14.42 1.04
N GLY A 87 13.57 14.21 0.34
CA GLY A 87 14.92 14.16 0.93
C GLY A 87 15.26 12.88 1.70
N ARG A 88 14.40 11.85 1.67
CA ARG A 88 14.68 10.56 2.32
C ARG A 88 15.92 9.87 1.73
N ASP A 89 16.09 9.94 0.42
CA ASP A 89 17.21 9.37 -0.35
C ASP A 89 18.59 9.94 0.02
N ILE A 90 18.62 11.17 0.54
CA ILE A 90 19.84 11.83 1.01
C ILE A 90 19.94 11.83 2.55
N GLY A 91 19.08 11.08 3.24
CA GLY A 91 19.07 11.00 4.71
C GLY A 91 18.59 12.27 5.42
N GLN A 92 17.87 13.16 4.72
CA GLN A 92 17.31 14.41 5.25
C GLN A 92 15.80 14.49 5.01
N PRO A 93 14.99 13.59 5.63
CA PRO A 93 13.56 13.51 5.38
C PRO A 93 12.83 14.77 5.86
N GLN A 94 12.05 15.36 4.95
CA GLN A 94 11.11 16.45 5.24
C GLN A 94 9.73 15.86 5.50
N TYR A 95 9.53 15.30 6.71
CA TYR A 95 8.27 14.65 7.08
C TYR A 95 7.05 15.54 6.82
N GLY A 96 6.01 14.94 6.23
CA GLY A 96 4.80 15.65 5.80
C GLY A 96 4.90 16.29 4.40
N GLN A 97 6.07 16.22 3.74
CA GLN A 97 6.24 16.62 2.34
C GLN A 97 6.55 15.39 1.49
N LEU A 98 5.68 15.13 0.52
CA LEU A 98 5.82 13.99 -0.38
C LEU A 98 6.32 14.47 -1.75
N GLU A 99 7.01 13.56 -2.43
CA GLU A 99 7.32 13.67 -3.85
C GLU A 99 6.97 12.36 -4.55
N ARG A 100 6.59 12.46 -5.83
CA ARG A 100 6.28 11.29 -6.67
C ARG A 100 7.16 11.28 -7.92
N LEU A 101 7.45 10.09 -8.43
CA LEU A 101 8.27 9.93 -9.63
C LEU A 101 7.41 10.13 -10.89
N VAL A 102 7.67 11.20 -11.65
CA VAL A 102 6.99 11.53 -12.92
C VAL A 102 8.04 11.64 -14.01
N ASN A 103 7.94 10.79 -15.04
CA ASN A 103 8.86 10.79 -16.18
C ASN A 103 10.35 10.77 -15.78
N GLY A 104 10.68 10.05 -14.71
CA GLY A 104 12.05 9.93 -14.18
C GLY A 104 12.51 11.08 -13.28
N ASN A 105 11.66 12.07 -12.99
CA ASN A 105 11.98 13.17 -12.08
C ASN A 105 11.07 13.13 -10.84
N TRP A 106 11.63 13.46 -9.69
CA TRP A 106 10.85 13.62 -8.46
C TRP A 106 10.21 15.01 -8.44
N GLU A 107 8.88 15.03 -8.32
CA GLU A 107 8.08 16.25 -8.28
C GLU A 107 7.30 16.32 -6.96
N ASP A 108 7.14 17.53 -6.42
CA ASP A 108 6.34 17.76 -5.21
C ASP A 108 4.92 17.19 -5.39
N PHE A 109 4.45 16.45 -4.38
CA PHE A 109 3.18 15.76 -4.41
C PHE A 109 2.29 16.15 -3.23
N VAL A 110 1.04 16.47 -3.56
CA VAL A 110 -0.04 16.69 -2.59
C VAL A 110 -1.13 15.69 -2.93
N GLU A 111 -1.54 14.92 -1.93
CA GLU A 111 -2.63 13.93 -2.05
C GLU A 111 -4.01 14.58 -2.23
#